data_AF-A0A0C3C360-F1
#
_entry.id   AF-A0A0C3C360-F1
#
_cell.length_a   1.000
_cell.length_b   1.000
_cell.length_c   1.000
_cell.angle_alpha   90.00
_cell.angle_beta   90.00
_cell.angle_gamma   90.00
#
_symmetry.space_group_name_H-M   'P 1'
#
loop_
_entity.id
_entity.type
_entity.pdbx_description
1 polymer ?
#
loop_
_entity_poly.entity_id
_entity_poly.type
_entity_poly.pdbx_seq_one_letter_code
_entity_poly.pdbx_strand_id
1 'polypeptide(L)' 'LNRCLCGLVVNPDVDFGNSVQCKQAGCETQWYHLQCIGLELAPGRWVCEACEASGRARAKRIRK' A
#
# COMPACT_ATOMS: atom_id res chain seq x y z
N LEU A 1 6.17 -11.85 -2.72
CA LEU A 1 4.78 -12.36 -2.61
C LEU A 1 3.84 -11.15 -2.70
N ASN A 2 3.08 -11.01 -3.79
CA ASN A 2 2.20 -9.85 -4.02
C ASN A 2 0.85 -10.05 -3.33
N ARG A 3 0.82 -10.20 -2.01
CA ARG A 3 -0.40 -10.53 -1.26
C ARG A 3 -1.17 -9.27 -0.88
N CYS A 4 -2.34 -9.03 -1.47
CA CYS A 4 -3.21 -7.92 -1.09
C CYS A 4 -3.84 -8.14 0.31
N LEU A 5 -4.36 -7.07 0.91
CA LEU A 5 -5.12 -7.07 2.17
C LEU A 5 -6.37 -7.98 2.13
N CYS A 6 -6.95 -8.18 0.94
CA CYS A 6 -8.08 -9.09 0.75
C CYS A 6 -7.70 -10.58 0.81
N GLY A 7 -6.42 -10.91 1.03
CA GLY A 7 -5.92 -12.29 1.08
C GLY A 7 -5.63 -12.90 -0.29
N LEU A 8 -5.99 -12.21 -1.37
CA LEU A 8 -5.70 -12.63 -2.75
C LEU A 8 -4.36 -12.08 -3.24
N VAL A 9 -3.77 -12.78 -4.21
CA VAL A 9 -2.55 -12.32 -4.89
C VAL A 9 -2.93 -11.25 -5.92
N VAL A 10 -2.24 -10.11 -5.87
CA VAL A 10 -2.37 -9.06 -6.88
C VAL A 10 -1.72 -9.53 -8.17
N ASN A 11 -2.51 -9.56 -9.25
CA ASN A 11 -2.02 -9.87 -10.58
C ASN A 11 -2.12 -8.63 -11.47
N PRO A 12 -1.00 -7.94 -11.77
CA PRO A 12 -1.03 -6.73 -12.60
C PRO A 12 -1.46 -7.02 -14.06
N ASP A 13 -1.38 -8.27 -14.49
CA ASP A 13 -1.85 -8.75 -15.80
C ASP A 13 -3.36 -9.03 -15.85
N VAL A 14 -4.00 -9.25 -14.70
CA VAL A 14 -5.46 -9.46 -14.63
C VAL A 14 -6.16 -8.17 -14.22
N ASP A 15 -5.56 -7.44 -13.29
CA ASP A 15 -5.98 -6.12 -12.82
C ASP A 15 -5.26 -5.02 -13.62
N PHE A 16 -5.49 -4.99 -14.94
CA PHE A 16 -4.93 -3.98 -15.85
C PHE A 16 -5.30 -2.57 -15.37
N GLY A 17 -4.40 -1.92 -14.63
CA GLY A 17 -4.58 -0.58 -14.08
C GLY A 17 -5.23 -0.52 -12.69
N ASN A 18 -5.69 -1.64 -12.14
CA ASN A 18 -6.36 -1.71 -10.83
C ASN A 18 -5.41 -2.07 -9.68
N SER A 19 -4.10 -2.01 -9.90
CA SER A 19 -3.09 -2.29 -8.87
C SER A 19 -2.10 -1.13 -8.71
N VAL A 20 -1.64 -0.93 -7.48
CA VAL A 20 -0.68 0.12 -7.11
C VAL A 20 0.46 -0.46 -6.31
N GLN A 21 1.66 0.07 -6.55
CA GLN A 21 2.86 -0.31 -5.81
C GLN A 21 3.15 0.69 -4.68
N CYS A 22 3.41 0.17 -3.47
CA CYS A 22 3.84 0.98 -2.34
C CYS A 22 5.25 1.54 -2.56
N LYS A 23 5.43 2.85 -2.42
CA LYS A 23 6.74 3.52 -2.55
C LYS A 23 7.61 3.46 -1.29
N GLN A 24 7.14 2.87 -0.20
CA GLN A 24 7.90 2.79 1.05
C GLN A 24 8.94 1.67 1.00
N ALA A 25 10.19 2.06 1.26
CA ALA A 25 11.31 1.13 1.35
C ALA A 25 11.12 0.21 2.57
N GLY A 26 11.12 -1.10 2.34
CA GLY A 26 10.88 -2.11 3.38
C GLY A 26 9.42 -2.54 3.54
N CYS A 27 8.51 -2.12 2.64
CA CYS A 27 7.16 -2.68 2.60
C CYS A 27 7.21 -4.11 2.05
N GLU A 28 6.82 -5.09 2.86
CA GLU A 28 6.78 -6.52 2.50
C GLU A 28 5.81 -6.79 1.34
N THR A 29 4.73 -6.02 1.34
CA THR A 29 3.63 -6.11 0.39
C THR A 29 3.77 -4.96 -0.58
N GLN A 30 4.60 -5.12 -1.61
CA GLN A 30 4.80 -4.04 -2.57
C GLN A 30 3.55 -3.72 -3.38
N TRP A 31 2.59 -4.64 -3.56
CA TRP A 31 1.45 -4.46 -4.47
C TRP A 31 0.09 -4.57 -3.78
N TYR A 32 -0.85 -3.70 -4.16
CA TYR A 32 -2.22 -3.67 -3.63
C TYR A 32 -3.23 -3.40 -4.75
N HIS A 33 -4.45 -3.92 -4.62
CA HIS A 33 -5.55 -3.50 -5.50
C HIS A 33 -6.03 -2.10 -5.11
N LEU A 34 -6.21 -1.23 -6.11
CA LEU A 34 -6.82 0.09 -5.98
C LEU A 34 -8.20 0.02 -5.31
N GLN A 35 -9.02 -0.97 -5.69
CA GLN A 35 -10.33 -1.18 -5.08
C GLN A 35 -10.27 -1.53 -3.60
N CYS A 36 -9.27 -2.32 -3.18
CA CYS A 36 -9.13 -2.74 -1.77
C CYS A 36 -8.72 -1.57 -0.86
N ILE A 37 -8.06 -0.56 -1.42
CA ILE A 37 -7.62 0.65 -0.70
C ILE A 37 -8.52 1.87 -1.00
N GLY A 38 -9.59 1.68 -1.77
CA GLY A 38 -10.54 2.73 -2.12
C GLY A 38 -9.98 3.83 -3.01
N LEU A 39 -9.01 3.52 -3.87
CA LEU A 39 -8.48 4.44 -4.86
C LEU A 39 -9.02 4.11 -6.26
N GLU A 40 -9.21 5.15 -7.07
CA GLU A 40 -9.61 5.01 -8.48
C GLU A 40 -8.41 5.14 -9.43
N LEU A 41 -7.35 5.83 -8.98
CA LEU A 41 -6.12 6.03 -9.75
C LEU A 41 -4.92 5.91 -8.82
N ALA A 42 -3.88 5.21 -9.27
CA ALA A 42 -2.62 5.10 -8.55
C ALA A 42 -1.84 6.44 -8.57
N PRO A 43 -1.68 7.14 -7.42
CA PRO A 43 -0.84 8.32 -7.40
C PRO A 43 0.64 7.90 -7.41
N GLY A 44 1.50 8.65 -8.10
CA GLY A 44 2.92 8.29 -8.26
C GLY A 44 3.74 8.19 -6.96
N ARG A 45 3.23 8.76 -5.86
CA ARG A 45 3.81 8.70 -4.50
C ARG A 45 2.90 7.98 -3.51
N TRP A 46 2.21 6.93 -3.95
CA TRP A 46 1.34 6.16 -3.06
C TRP A 46 2.12 5.32 -2.03
N VAL A 47 1.58 5.25 -0.82
CA VAL A 47 2.08 4.46 0.30
C VAL A 47 0.90 3.74 0.96
N CYS A 48 1.11 2.51 1.43
CA CYS A 48 0.02 1.73 2.02
C CYS A 48 -0.30 2.22 3.44
N GLU A 49 -1.51 1.93 3.90
CA GLU A 49 -1.97 2.33 5.24
C GLU A 49 -1.03 1.87 6.36
N ALA A 50 -0.44 0.67 6.22
CA ALA A 50 0.47 0.12 7.21
C ALA A 50 1.75 0.94 7.33
N CYS A 51 2.28 1.40 6.20
CA CYS A 51 3.45 2.29 6.17
C CYS A 51 3.09 3.72 6.60
N GLU A 52 1.93 4.24 6.21
CA GLU A 52 1.45 5.56 6.69
C GLU A 52 1.26 5.58 8.21
N ALA A 53 0.62 4.54 8.77
CA ALA A 53 0.42 4.41 10.21
C ALA A 53 1.74 4.32 10.97
N SER A 54 2.70 3.54 10.44
CA SER A 54 4.04 3.39 11.01
C SER A 54 4.84 4.71 11.01
N GLY A 55 4.74 5.50 9.95
CA GLY A 55 5.38 6.81 9.86
C GLY A 55 4.80 7.84 10.84
N ARG A 56 3.47 7.85 11.00
CA ARG A 56 2.79 8.77 11.96
C ARG A 56 3.02 8.40 13.41
N ALA A 57 3.18 7.11 13.73
CA ALA A 57 3.44 6.64 15.10
C ALA A 57 4.76 7.19 15.68
N ARG A 58 5.79 7.44 14.85
CA ARG A 58 7.05 8.05 15.32
C ARG A 58 6.91 9.53 15.69
N ALA A 59 5.97 10.26 15.10
CA ALA A 59 5.77 11.68 15.42
C ALA A 59 5.07 11.89 16.78
N LYS A 60 4.36 10.90 17.30
CA LYS A 60 3.61 11.00 18.56
C LYS A 60 4.37 10.52 19.79
N ARG A 61 5.55 9.91 19.62
CA ARG A 61 6.37 9.35 20.71
C ARG A 61 7.51 10.27 21.17
N ILE A 62 7.51 11.54 20.76
CA ILE A 62 8.33 12.63 21.33
C ILE A 62 7.38 13.58 22.07
N ARG A 63 6.82 13.08 23.17
CA ARG A 63 6.22 13.87 24.25
C ARG A 63 6.42 13.08 25.54
N LYS A 64 7.65 13.07 26.05
CA LYS A 64 7.91 12.75 27.44
C LYS A 64 9.15 13.50 27.89
#